data_AF-A0A9E2J8D2-F1
#
_entry.id   AF-A0A9E2J8D2-F1
#
_cell.length_a   1.000
_cell.length_b   1.000
_cell.length_c   1.000
_cell.angle_alpha   90.00
_cell.angle_beta   90.00
_cell.angle_gamma   90.00
#
_symmetry.space_group_name_H-M   'P 1'
#
loop_
_entity.id
_entity.type
_entity.pdbx_description
1 polymer ?
#
loop_
_entity_poly.entity_id
_entity_poly.type
_entity_poly.pdbx_seq_one_letter_code
_entity_poly.pdbx_strand_id
1 'polypeptide(L)'
;MSIKLNKNQKKTVYVAISLITLTLVIWILYGAEIFTKTEVLVEIEDELFGTTKEWRKEFVWGLDLSLIISAITVAVSLVVMYFQKNKRDKNES
;
A
#
# COMPACT_ATOMS: atom_id res chain seq x y z
N MET A 1 -10.55 0.55 -27.59
CA MET A 1 -10.63 -0.86 -27.14
C MET A 1 -11.50 -0.91 -25.88
N SER A 2 -12.72 -1.46 -25.95
CA SER A 2 -13.61 -1.53 -24.78
C SER A 2 -13.33 -2.83 -24.02
N ILE A 3 -12.78 -2.73 -22.82
CA ILE A 3 -12.55 -3.89 -21.95
C ILE A 3 -13.91 -4.31 -21.38
N LYS A 4 -14.51 -5.39 -21.91
CA LYS A 4 -15.71 -5.99 -21.33
C LYS A 4 -15.35 -6.75 -20.06
N LEU A 5 -15.40 -6.06 -18.92
CA LEU A 5 -15.28 -6.67 -17.58
C LEU A 5 -16.65 -7.18 -17.11
N ASN A 6 -16.68 -8.39 -16.56
CA ASN A 6 -17.89 -8.91 -15.91
C ASN A 6 -18.15 -8.21 -14.55
N LYS A 7 -19.34 -8.38 -13.97
CA LYS A 7 -19.71 -7.72 -12.69
C LYS A 7 -18.72 -8.04 -11.55
N ASN A 8 -18.22 -9.28 -11.50
CA ASN A 8 -17.27 -9.73 -10.48
C ASN A 8 -15.88 -9.11 -10.68
N GLN A 9 -15.40 -9.04 -11.92
CA GLN A 9 -14.13 -8.42 -12.29
C GLN A 9 -14.15 -6.92 -12.03
N LYS A 10 -15.26 -6.23 -12.35
CA LYS A 10 -15.45 -4.82 -11.99
C LYS A 10 -15.36 -4.62 -10.49
N LYS A 11 -16.02 -5.47 -9.70
CA LYS A 11 -15.94 -5.44 -8.23
C LYS A 11 -14.49 -5.63 -7.75
N THR A 12 -13.75 -6.58 -8.31
CA THR A 12 -12.33 -6.80 -8.00
C THR A 12 -11.49 -5.54 -8.28
N VAL A 13 -11.68 -4.91 -9.43
CA VAL A 13 -10.97 -3.67 -9.80
C VAL A 13 -11.27 -2.54 -8.82
N TYR A 14 -12.54 -2.33 -8.45
CA TYR A 14 -12.90 -1.30 -7.47
C TYR A 14 -12.23 -1.56 -6.11
N VAL A 15 -12.24 -2.80 -5.63
CA VAL A 15 -11.58 -3.17 -4.37
C VAL A 15 -10.06 -2.92 -4.46
N ALA A 16 -9.43 -3.30 -5.56
CA ALA A 16 -8.00 -3.08 -5.78
C ALA A 16 -7.63 -1.59 -5.75
N ILE A 17 -8.40 -0.76 -6.47
CA ILE A 17 -8.21 0.69 -6.49
C ILE A 17 -8.39 1.26 -5.09
N SER A 18 -9.46 0.88 -4.37
CA SER A 18 -9.69 1.36 -3.01
C SER A 18 -8.54 1.01 -2.05
N LEU A 19 -7.96 -0.19 -2.16
CA LEU A 19 -6.81 -0.60 -1.34
C LEU A 19 -5.55 0.22 -1.65
N ILE A 20 -5.27 0.46 -2.95
CA ILE A 20 -4.14 1.28 -3.37
C ILE A 20 -4.33 2.72 -2.88
N THR A 21 -5.52 3.30 -3.08
CA THR A 21 -5.83 4.65 -2.61
C THR A 21 -5.68 4.76 -1.09
N LEU A 22 -6.19 3.78 -0.33
CA LEU A 22 -6.05 3.78 1.14
C LEU A 22 -4.58 3.75 1.57
N THR A 23 -3.77 2.93 0.91
CA THR A 23 -2.32 2.83 1.19
C THR A 23 -1.61 4.16 0.94
N LEU A 24 -1.93 4.84 -0.17
CA LEU A 24 -1.36 6.15 -0.48
C LEU A 24 -1.82 7.24 0.49
N VAL A 25 -3.07 7.18 0.97
CA VAL A 25 -3.56 8.10 2.00
C VAL A 25 -2.78 7.90 3.31
N ILE A 26 -2.56 6.66 3.74
CA ILE A 26 -1.75 6.35 4.93
C ILE A 26 -0.34 6.91 4.77
N TRP A 27 0.29 6.71 3.62
CA TRP A 27 1.61 7.26 3.33
C TRP A 27 1.66 8.80 3.48
N ILE A 28 0.67 9.51 2.96
CA ILE A 28 0.58 10.96 3.12
C ILE A 28 0.44 11.35 4.60
N LEU A 29 -0.37 10.62 5.38
CA LEU A 29 -0.56 10.87 6.81
C LEU A 29 0.72 10.64 7.65
N TYR A 30 1.62 9.76 7.19
CA TYR A 30 2.92 9.50 7.83
C TYR A 30 4.04 10.44 7.35
N GLY A 31 3.70 11.51 6.63
CA GLY A 31 4.66 12.56 6.23
C GLY A 31 5.21 12.43 4.82
N ALA A 32 4.66 11.53 4.00
CA ALA A 32 5.03 11.36 2.59
C ALA A 32 6.52 11.05 2.35
N GLU A 33 7.15 10.31 3.26
CA GLU A 33 8.55 9.90 3.18
C GLU A 33 8.80 8.91 2.03
N ILE A 34 9.95 9.00 1.35
CA ILE A 34 10.26 8.10 0.22
C ILE A 34 10.54 6.68 0.71
N PHE A 35 11.28 6.55 1.81
CA PHE A 35 11.71 5.28 2.38
C PHE A 35 11.10 5.08 3.76
N THR A 36 10.74 3.83 4.06
CA THR A 36 10.24 3.46 5.37
C THR A 36 11.37 3.54 6.38
N LYS A 37 11.15 4.27 7.47
CA LYS A 37 12.13 4.42 8.56
C LYS A 37 11.64 3.69 9.80
N THR A 38 12.55 3.05 10.51
CA THR A 38 12.26 2.40 11.80
C THR A 38 12.87 3.15 12.98
N GLU A 39 13.76 4.10 12.69
CA GLU A 39 14.46 4.92 13.66
C GLU A 39 14.54 6.35 13.13
N VAL A 40 14.26 7.31 14.01
CA VAL A 40 14.33 8.75 13.73
C VAL A 40 15.28 9.37 14.74
N LEU A 41 16.17 10.25 14.27
CA LEU A 41 17.08 11.00 15.12
C LEU A 41 16.30 12.14 15.77
N VAL A 42 16.09 12.06 17.09
CA VAL A 42 15.36 13.07 17.86
C VAL A 42 16.36 13.86 18.70
N GLU A 43 16.24 15.17 18.66
CA GLU A 43 16.96 16.05 19.58
C GLU A 43 16.23 16.06 20.92
N ILE A 44 16.94 15.64 21.97
CA ILE A 44 16.45 15.63 23.35
C ILE A 44 17.20 16.74 24.08
N GLU A 45 16.46 17.63 24.72
CA GLU A 45 17.03 18.66 25.58
C GLU A 45 17.24 18.05 26.97
N ASP A 46 18.50 17.78 27.31
CA ASP A 46 18.88 17.31 28.63
C ASP A 46 19.26 18.52 29.49
N GLU A 47 18.54 18.74 30.60
CA GLU A 47 18.75 19.87 31.50
C GLU A 47 20.18 19.91 32.09
N LEU A 48 20.91 18.78 32.07
CA LEU A 48 22.27 18.66 32.62
C LEU A 48 23.38 18.74 31.56
N PHE A 49 23.11 18.40 30.30
CA PHE A 49 24.12 18.23 29.26
C PHE A 49 23.84 18.99 27.95
N GLY A 50 22.71 19.69 27.84
CA GLY A 50 22.31 20.42 26.64
C GLY A 50 21.57 19.54 25.61
N THR A 51 21.51 19.98 24.36
CA THR A 51 20.81 19.25 23.28
C THR A 51 21.62 18.03 22.83
N THR A 52 21.11 16.82 23.10
CA THR A 52 21.68 15.54 22.68
C THR A 52 20.83 14.91 21.56
N LYS A 53 21.42 14.05 20.72
CA LYS A 53 20.71 13.37 19.62
C LYS A 53 20.58 11.89 19.94
N GLU A 54 19.37 11.41 20.08
CA GLU A 54 19.09 9.99 20.31
C GLU A 54 18.29 9.40 19.16
N TRP A 55 18.65 8.18 18.77
CA TRP A 55 17.85 7.39 17.82
C TRP A 55 16.64 6.83 18.54
N ARG A 56 15.47 7.41 18.27
CA ARG A 56 14.19 6.90 18.76
C ARG A 56 13.65 5.89 17.76
N LYS A 57 13.24 4.72 18.25
CA LYS A 57 12.49 3.75 17.44
C LYS A 57 11.12 4.32 17.13
N GLU A 58 10.96 4.78 15.89
CA GLU A 58 9.72 5.35 15.38
C GLU A 58 9.53 4.86 13.96
N PHE A 59 8.37 4.21 13.74
CA PHE A 59 8.04 3.66 12.44
C PHE A 59 7.39 4.74 11.58
N VAL A 60 8.05 5.09 10.49
CA VAL A 60 7.54 6.04 9.50
C VAL A 60 7.24 5.29 8.21
N TRP A 61 5.97 5.24 7.85
CA TRP A 61 5.48 4.54 6.67
C TRP A 61 5.94 5.25 5.39
N GLY A 62 6.79 4.58 4.59
CA GLY A 62 7.35 5.15 3.36
C GLY A 62 6.58 4.83 2.09
N LEU A 63 6.99 5.49 1.00
CA LEU A 63 6.47 5.26 -0.34
C LEU A 63 6.89 3.89 -0.85
N ASP A 64 8.11 3.45 -0.54
CA ASP A 64 8.62 2.11 -0.84
C ASP A 64 7.67 0.98 -0.40
N LEU A 65 7.23 1.00 0.86
CA LEU A 65 6.27 0.04 1.40
C LEU A 65 4.92 0.16 0.71
N SER A 66 4.47 1.38 0.47
CA SER A 66 3.21 1.66 -0.24
C SER A 66 3.20 1.12 -1.66
N LEU A 67 4.31 1.25 -2.38
CA LEU A 67 4.50 0.74 -3.73
C LEU A 67 4.53 -0.79 -3.74
N ILE A 68 5.21 -1.42 -2.78
CA ILE A 68 5.23 -2.89 -2.64
C ILE A 68 3.81 -3.41 -2.40
N ILE A 69 3.08 -2.82 -1.46
CA ILE A 69 1.68 -3.20 -1.17
C ILE A 69 0.80 -3.00 -2.40
N SER A 70 0.98 -1.91 -3.13
CA SER A 70 0.24 -1.64 -4.37
C SER A 70 0.55 -2.68 -5.45
N ALA A 71 1.82 -3.04 -5.64
CA ALA A 71 2.24 -4.06 -6.59
C ALA A 71 1.65 -5.44 -6.25
N ILE A 72 1.68 -5.83 -4.98
CA ILE A 72 1.05 -7.08 -4.50
C ILE A 72 -0.46 -7.03 -4.75
N THR A 73 -1.11 -5.91 -4.45
CA THR A 73 -2.54 -5.73 -4.66
C THR A 73 -2.92 -5.93 -6.13
N VAL A 74 -2.12 -5.36 -7.06
CA VAL A 74 -2.31 -5.56 -8.50
C VAL A 74 -2.11 -7.02 -8.88
N ALA A 75 -1.02 -7.65 -8.44
CA ALA A 75 -0.71 -9.05 -8.74
C ALA A 75 -1.83 -10.00 -8.28
N VAL A 76 -2.29 -9.86 -7.04
CA VAL A 76 -3.40 -10.64 -6.48
C VAL A 76 -4.69 -10.39 -7.26
N SER A 77 -4.98 -9.14 -7.60
CA SER A 77 -6.18 -8.79 -8.36
C SER A 77 -6.18 -9.43 -9.75
N LEU A 78 -5.03 -9.47 -10.43
CA LEU A 78 -4.88 -10.15 -11.73
C LEU A 78 -5.13 -11.66 -11.60
N VAL A 79 -4.57 -12.30 -10.57
CA VAL A 79 -4.80 -13.73 -10.29
C VAL A 79 -6.28 -14.01 -10.04
N VAL A 80 -6.93 -13.20 -9.20
CA VAL A 80 -8.37 -13.32 -8.90
C VAL A 80 -9.20 -13.14 -10.18
N MET A 81 -8.88 -12.14 -10.99
CA MET A 81 -9.57 -11.88 -12.26
C MET A 81 -9.41 -13.04 -13.26
N TYR A 82 -8.24 -13.68 -13.29
CA TYR A 82 -7.99 -14.88 -14.11
C TYR A 82 -8.89 -16.05 -13.69
N PHE A 83 -8.99 -16.33 -12.38
CA PHE A 83 -9.91 -17.36 -11.89
C PHE A 83 -11.38 -17.04 -12.14
N GLN A 84 -11.77 -15.76 -12.03
CA GLN A 84 -13.14 -15.32 -12.34
C GLN A 84 -13.49 -15.50 -13.83
N LYS A 85 -12.50 -15.38 -14.73
CA LYS A 85 -12.67 -15.67 -16.16
C LYS A 85 -12.96 -17.16 -16.40
N ASN A 86 -12.13 -18.05 -15.84
CA ASN A 86 -12.27 -19.49 -16.03
C ASN A 86 -13.58 -20.07 -15.47
N LYS A 87 -14.16 -19.45 -14.42
CA LYS A 87 -15.47 -19.86 -13.88
C LYS A 87 -16.63 -19.55 -14.82
N ARG A 88 -16.53 -18.49 -15.64
CA ARG A 88 -17.56 -18.18 -16.64
C ARG A 88 -17.55 -19.23 -17.74
N ASP A 89 -16.37 -19.53 -18.28
CA ASP A 89 -16.23 -20.45 -19.41
C ASP A 89 -16.65 -21.89 -19.04
N LYS A 90 -16.67 -22.26 -17.74
CA LYS A 90 -17.20 -23.54 -17.23
C LYS A 90 -18.71 -23.57 -16.97
N ASN A 91 -19.36 -22.43 -16.74
CA ASN A 91 -20.81 -22.37 -16.47
C ASN A 91 -21.63 -22.16 -17.75
N GLU A 92 -20.98 -21.86 -18.88
CA GLU A 92 -21.58 -21.74 -20.22
C GLU A 92 -21.37 -23.00 -21.08
N SER A 93 -20.84 -24.08 -20.49
CA SER A 93 -20.63 -25.42 -21.06
C SER A 93 -21.62 -26.42 -20.48
#